data_AF-A0A7W1Z4V4-F1
#
_entry.id   AF-A0A7W1Z4V4-F1
#
_cell.length_a   1.000
_cell.length_b   1.000
_cell.length_c   1.000
_cell.angle_alpha   90.00
_cell.angle_beta   90.00
_cell.angle_gamma   90.00
#
_symmetry.space_group_name_H-M   'P 1'
#
loop_
_entity.id
_entity.type
_entity.pdbx_description
1 polymer ?
#
loop_
_entity_poly.entity_id
_entity_poly.type
_entity_poly.pdbx_seq_one_letter_code
_entity_poly.pdbx_strand_id
1 'polypeptide(L)'
;MSYAANPNLFPLIREPASRWERTGFSSTQERWFNVTSILLVVLFLGGWAYTLVRTSGMTPEEIAALMGDAGPIAPFSRQVTAPVLAPGAPPIASRSMDEVLDRVAEQYMAQLDMEARGQSGALQVHILDPGETLELPATEEAVPEGVPEGEVLVQTPGGPASPTEARPGIWNVLLSMGNATREVPNLSVITQVPMSQKRSGRIGNFMIGSWPAETGRAHANPIYATPKGMIEVTRENQNTYLSKHIQLRDFITKGQENVWPKYVVVNPRVIDKIELVIQELELMGHPVTNIFAVSGFRTPWYNARGGNTAGRGQLSRHMYGDAMDIAVDNDRNGVMDDLNGDGRIDLKDARIIGQAVDRVERKYPNLVGGMHYYPPTGGHRGMVHIDTRGYRSRW
;
A
#
# COMPACT_ATOMS: atom_id res chain seq x y z
N MET A 1 14.27 19.90 36.49
CA MET A 1 15.67 19.45 36.30
C MET A 1 15.69 18.43 35.16
N SER A 2 16.53 18.69 34.15
CA SER A 2 17.08 17.75 33.16
C SER A 2 16.16 16.72 32.48
N TYR A 3 15.42 17.14 31.44
CA TYR A 3 14.88 16.23 30.41
C TYR A 3 15.55 16.39 29.03
N ALA A 4 16.58 17.22 28.90
CA ALA A 4 17.24 17.52 27.64
C ALA A 4 18.34 16.52 27.22
N ALA A 5 18.50 15.40 27.93
CA ALA A 5 19.66 14.52 27.77
C ALA A 5 19.32 13.03 27.57
N ASN A 6 18.09 12.68 27.16
CA ASN A 6 17.75 11.27 26.84
C ASN A 6 17.99 10.98 25.35
N PRO A 7 19.01 10.17 24.97
CA PRO A 7 19.37 9.91 23.58
C PRO A 7 18.41 8.95 22.83
N ASN A 8 17.37 8.44 23.49
CA ASN A 8 16.46 7.42 22.93
C ASN A 8 15.07 7.94 22.54
N LEU A 9 14.83 9.26 22.53
CA LEU A 9 13.53 9.86 22.21
C LEU A 9 13.66 10.89 21.09
N PHE A 10 13.50 10.43 19.83
CA PHE A 10 13.44 11.23 18.59
C PHE A 10 14.70 12.11 18.30
N PRO A 11 14.95 12.51 17.03
CA PRO A 11 16.09 13.39 16.76
C PRO A 11 15.86 14.74 17.45
N LEU A 12 16.66 15.02 18.48
CA LEU A 12 16.74 16.34 19.09
C LEU A 12 17.07 17.35 17.98
N ILE A 13 16.21 18.35 17.77
CA ILE A 13 16.54 19.53 16.98
C ILE A 13 17.68 20.23 17.73
N ARG A 14 18.92 19.90 17.38
CA ARG A 14 20.11 20.61 17.82
C ARG A 14 20.29 21.80 16.89
N GLU A 15 20.57 22.98 17.45
CA GLU A 15 21.16 24.02 16.62
C GLU A 15 22.49 23.49 16.07
N PRO A 16 22.70 23.55 14.74
CA PRO A 16 23.86 22.96 14.12
C PRO A 16 25.13 23.64 14.64
N ALA A 17 25.97 22.87 15.33
CA ALA A 17 27.22 23.34 15.93
C ALA A 17 28.32 23.55 14.88
N SER A 18 28.06 23.09 13.65
CA SER A 18 29.02 23.06 12.55
C SER A 18 28.36 23.41 11.22
N ARG A 19 29.14 23.99 10.31
CA ARG A 19 28.74 24.24 8.92
C ARG A 19 28.31 22.98 8.15
N TRP A 20 28.69 21.80 8.64
CA TRP A 20 28.35 20.49 8.06
C TRP A 20 27.00 19.93 8.56
N GLU A 21 26.38 20.56 9.56
CA GLU A 21 25.10 20.13 10.17
C GLU A 21 23.90 20.98 9.71
N ARG A 22 24.13 22.06 8.94
CA ARG A 22 23.06 22.87 8.35
C ARG A 22 22.47 22.13 7.15
N THR A 23 21.18 21.80 7.20
CA THR A 23 20.44 21.32 6.03
C THR A 23 20.06 22.51 5.15
N GLY A 24 20.46 22.45 3.87
CA GLY A 24 20.23 23.50 2.89
C GLY A 24 21.52 24.00 2.23
N PHE A 25 21.42 24.47 0.99
CA PHE A 25 22.53 25.10 0.30
C PHE A 25 22.80 26.49 0.90
N SER A 26 24.06 26.86 1.11
CA SER A 26 24.41 28.27 1.31
C SER A 26 24.07 29.08 0.05
N SER A 27 23.88 30.40 0.16
CA SER A 27 23.57 31.26 -1.00
C SER A 27 24.56 31.09 -2.17
N THR A 28 25.83 30.85 -1.87
CA THR A 28 26.87 30.57 -2.86
C THR A 28 26.70 29.18 -3.50
N GLN A 29 26.36 28.16 -2.71
CA GLN A 29 26.10 26.80 -3.22
C GLN A 29 24.81 26.73 -4.03
N GLU A 30 23.77 27.44 -3.61
CA GLU A 30 22.50 27.55 -4.34
C GLU A 30 22.71 28.24 -5.68
N ARG A 31 23.51 29.31 -5.72
CA ARG A 31 23.89 29.97 -6.98
C ARG A 31 24.65 29.03 -7.91
N TRP A 32 25.60 28.26 -7.40
CA TRP A 32 26.33 27.28 -8.21
C TRP A 32 25.41 26.14 -8.68
N PHE A 33 24.55 25.61 -7.80
CA PHE A 33 23.57 24.59 -8.16
C PHE A 33 22.62 25.07 -9.25
N ASN A 34 22.13 26.32 -9.17
CA ASN A 34 21.27 26.92 -10.18
C ASN A 34 22.01 27.09 -11.52
N VAL A 35 23.25 27.58 -11.51
CA VAL A 35 24.06 27.71 -12.74
C VAL A 35 24.31 26.34 -13.38
N THR A 36 24.71 25.34 -12.59
CA THR A 36 24.93 23.98 -13.08
C THR A 36 23.64 23.37 -13.63
N SER A 37 22.51 23.57 -12.96
CA SER A 37 21.20 23.09 -13.41
C SER A 37 20.77 23.76 -14.72
N ILE A 38 20.96 25.07 -14.85
CA ILE A 38 20.69 25.82 -16.09
C ILE A 38 21.57 25.29 -17.23
N LEU A 39 22.87 25.10 -17.00
CA LEU A 39 23.78 24.55 -18.00
C LEU A 39 23.38 23.14 -18.42
N LEU A 40 22.95 22.30 -17.47
CA LEU A 40 22.45 20.96 -17.76
C LEU A 40 21.19 21.01 -18.65
N VAL A 41 20.23 21.88 -18.31
CA VAL A 41 19.00 22.07 -19.10
C VAL A 41 19.33 22.59 -20.50
N VAL A 42 20.24 23.55 -20.64
CA VAL A 42 20.69 24.07 -21.94
C VAL A 42 21.39 22.97 -22.75
N LEU A 43 22.21 22.12 -22.12
CA LEU A 43 22.83 20.97 -22.78
C LEU A 43 21.78 19.98 -23.29
N PHE A 44 20.77 19.65 -22.48
CA PHE A 44 19.68 18.77 -22.89
C PHE A 44 18.87 19.39 -24.04
N LEU A 45 18.46 20.65 -23.92
CA LEU A 45 17.73 21.36 -24.98
C LEU A 45 18.55 21.44 -26.27
N GLY A 46 19.87 21.66 -26.17
CA GLY A 46 20.79 21.65 -27.30
C GLY A 46 20.91 20.27 -27.95
N GLY A 47 21.00 19.20 -27.15
CA GLY A 47 21.01 17.82 -27.65
C GLY A 47 19.70 17.43 -28.32
N TRP A 48 18.57 17.86 -27.76
CA TRP A 48 17.23 17.69 -28.36
C TRP A 48 17.08 18.47 -29.67
N ALA A 49 17.47 19.74 -29.71
CA ALA A 49 17.43 20.53 -30.94
C ALA A 49 18.35 19.96 -32.02
N TYR A 50 19.55 19.51 -31.64
CA TYR A 50 20.51 18.87 -32.55
C TYR A 50 19.95 17.56 -33.13
N THR A 51 19.35 16.71 -32.29
CA THR A 51 18.73 15.46 -32.75
C THR A 51 17.52 15.73 -33.64
N LEU A 52 16.69 16.73 -33.33
CA LEU A 52 15.54 17.10 -34.15
C LEU A 52 15.98 17.61 -35.54
N VAL A 53 16.96 18.51 -35.60
CA VAL A 53 17.51 19.05 -36.85
C VAL A 53 18.24 17.98 -37.66
N ARG A 54 18.95 17.07 -36.99
CA ARG A 54 19.67 15.97 -37.66
C ARG A 54 18.74 14.90 -38.21
N THR A 55 17.58 14.68 -37.58
CA THR A 55 16.59 13.68 -38.01
C THR A 55 15.51 14.26 -38.93
N SER A 56 15.33 15.59 -38.97
CA SER A 56 14.40 16.25 -39.89
C SER A 56 14.89 16.11 -41.33
N GLY A 57 14.36 15.11 -42.03
CA GLY A 57 14.72 14.78 -43.42
C GLY A 57 15.26 13.37 -43.62
N MET A 58 15.46 12.60 -42.55
CA MET A 58 15.86 11.18 -42.63
C MET A 58 14.63 10.27 -42.73
N THR A 59 14.77 9.17 -43.46
CA THR A 59 13.77 8.09 -43.53
C THR A 59 13.80 7.22 -42.26
N PRO A 60 12.71 6.51 -41.92
CA PRO A 60 12.66 5.67 -40.73
C PRO A 60 13.76 4.59 -40.65
N GLU A 61 14.20 4.07 -41.78
CA GLU A 61 15.28 3.08 -41.88
C GLU A 61 16.66 3.69 -41.56
N GLU A 62 16.91 4.92 -42.00
CA GLU A 62 18.14 5.65 -41.70
C GLU A 62 18.25 6.04 -40.22
N ILE A 63 17.12 6.38 -39.58
CA ILE A 63 17.05 6.65 -38.14
C ILE A 63 17.33 5.37 -37.34
N ALA A 64 16.76 4.23 -37.75
CA ALA A 64 17.01 2.94 -37.11
C ALA A 64 18.48 2.51 -37.21
N ALA A 65 19.11 2.70 -38.38
CA ALA A 65 20.53 2.45 -38.58
C ALA A 65 21.45 3.35 -37.74
N LEU A 66 21.02 4.61 -37.48
CA LEU A 66 21.76 5.56 -36.66
C LEU A 66 21.68 5.25 -35.15
N MET A 67 20.56 4.68 -34.69
CA MET A 67 20.31 4.41 -33.27
C MET A 67 20.92 3.08 -32.78
N GLY A 68 21.29 2.17 -33.69
CA GLY A 68 21.81 0.85 -33.34
C GLY A 68 20.82 0.03 -32.50
N ASP A 69 21.32 -1.04 -31.87
CA ASP A 69 20.54 -2.02 -31.09
C ASP A 69 20.16 -1.49 -29.68
N ALA A 70 19.74 -0.23 -29.59
CA ALA A 70 19.30 0.38 -28.34
C ALA A 70 17.95 -0.23 -27.92
N GLY A 71 17.98 -0.99 -26.83
CA GLY A 71 16.89 -1.84 -26.33
C GLY A 71 15.55 -1.15 -25.96
N PRO A 72 14.63 -1.90 -25.33
CA PRO A 72 13.17 -1.71 -25.37
C PRO A 72 12.59 -0.44 -24.73
N ILE A 73 13.42 0.50 -24.27
CA ILE A 73 13.01 1.78 -23.67
C ILE A 73 12.71 2.84 -24.75
N ALA A 74 13.33 2.73 -25.92
CA ALA A 74 13.11 3.66 -27.04
C ALA A 74 11.66 3.74 -27.57
N PRO A 75 10.92 2.63 -27.78
CA PRO A 75 9.54 2.70 -28.27
C PRO A 75 8.55 3.34 -27.28
N PHE A 76 8.74 3.10 -25.97
CA PHE A 76 7.84 3.62 -24.92
C PHE A 76 7.91 5.15 -24.82
N SER A 77 9.12 5.73 -24.89
CA SER A 77 9.31 7.20 -24.87
C SER A 77 8.75 7.91 -26.11
N ARG A 78 8.78 7.22 -27.27
CA ARG A 78 8.36 7.75 -28.56
C ARG A 78 6.83 7.86 -28.68
N GLN A 79 6.08 6.97 -28.02
CA GLN A 79 4.61 7.02 -27.96
C GLN A 79 4.08 8.14 -27.06
N VAL A 80 4.81 8.50 -25.99
CA VAL A 80 4.35 9.49 -25.00
C VAL A 80 4.64 10.94 -25.42
N THR A 81 5.59 11.17 -26.33
CA THR A 81 6.10 12.53 -26.64
C THR A 81 5.80 13.03 -28.06
N ALA A 82 5.12 12.24 -28.90
CA ALA A 82 4.83 12.62 -30.28
C ALA A 82 3.74 13.72 -30.38
N PRO A 83 3.93 14.78 -31.20
CA PRO A 83 2.90 15.76 -31.49
C PRO A 83 1.66 15.11 -32.12
N VAL A 84 0.48 15.48 -31.63
CA VAL A 84 -0.84 14.91 -32.00
C VAL A 84 -1.16 14.97 -33.50
N LEU A 85 -0.50 15.87 -34.23
CA LEU A 85 -0.70 16.09 -35.67
C LEU A 85 0.49 15.64 -36.52
N ALA A 86 1.47 14.93 -35.93
CA ALA A 86 2.62 14.44 -36.66
C ALA A 86 2.19 13.34 -37.66
N PRO A 87 2.76 13.30 -38.88
CA PRO A 87 2.59 12.16 -39.78
C PRO A 87 3.08 10.89 -39.09
N GLY A 88 2.18 9.94 -38.82
CA GLY A 88 2.47 8.73 -38.03
C GLY A 88 2.08 8.79 -36.55
N ALA A 89 1.45 9.88 -36.09
CA ALA A 89 0.72 9.89 -34.83
C ALA A 89 -0.38 8.81 -34.87
N PRO A 90 -0.62 8.09 -33.76
CA PRO A 90 -1.65 7.06 -33.76
C PRO A 90 -2.99 7.72 -34.15
N PRO A 91 -3.76 7.12 -35.07
CA PRO A 91 -4.96 7.72 -35.62
C PRO A 91 -5.95 8.05 -34.50
N ILE A 92 -6.92 8.94 -34.75
CA ILE A 92 -8.02 9.28 -33.80
C ILE A 92 -8.64 8.02 -33.14
N ALA A 93 -8.58 6.87 -33.83
CA ALA A 93 -8.88 5.54 -33.33
C ALA A 93 -8.18 5.15 -32.00
N SER A 94 -6.95 5.60 -31.73
CA SER A 94 -6.24 5.32 -30.47
C SER A 94 -6.79 6.11 -29.30
N ARG A 95 -7.26 7.35 -29.51
CA ARG A 95 -7.93 8.12 -28.45
C ARG A 95 -9.30 7.56 -28.13
N SER A 96 -10.05 7.14 -29.15
CA SER A 96 -11.30 6.42 -28.92
C SER A 96 -11.06 5.07 -28.24
N MET A 97 -9.94 4.39 -28.53
CA MET A 97 -9.55 3.17 -27.83
C MET A 97 -9.14 3.45 -26.38
N ASP A 98 -8.40 4.54 -26.12
CA ASP A 98 -8.03 4.96 -24.76
C ASP A 98 -9.28 5.31 -23.93
N GLU A 99 -10.22 6.08 -24.47
CA GLU A 99 -11.49 6.39 -23.80
C GLU A 99 -12.36 5.15 -23.59
N VAL A 100 -12.34 4.19 -24.53
CA VAL A 100 -13.03 2.91 -24.36
C VAL A 100 -12.37 2.09 -23.26
N LEU A 101 -11.03 2.01 -23.22
CA LEU A 101 -10.30 1.28 -22.17
C LEU A 101 -10.50 1.92 -20.80
N ASP A 102 -10.56 3.24 -20.70
CA ASP A 102 -10.88 3.93 -19.45
C ASP A 102 -12.30 3.62 -18.98
N ARG A 103 -13.29 3.66 -19.87
CA ARG A 103 -14.67 3.28 -19.54
C ARG A 103 -14.79 1.80 -19.15
N VAL A 104 -14.10 0.91 -19.87
CA VAL A 104 -14.08 -0.52 -19.54
C VAL A 104 -13.39 -0.72 -18.19
N ALA A 105 -12.30 -0.03 -17.89
CA ALA A 105 -11.65 -0.09 -16.58
C ALA A 105 -12.58 0.42 -15.46
N GLU A 106 -13.29 1.52 -15.68
CA GLU A 106 -14.27 2.05 -14.72
C GLU A 106 -15.45 1.09 -14.52
N GLN A 107 -16.01 0.55 -15.61
CA GLN A 107 -17.12 -0.39 -15.58
C GLN A 107 -16.71 -1.72 -14.93
N TYR A 108 -15.50 -2.20 -15.24
CA TYR A 108 -14.90 -3.34 -14.58
C TYR A 108 -14.75 -3.09 -13.07
N MET A 109 -14.26 -1.92 -12.66
CA MET A 109 -14.18 -1.55 -11.24
C MET A 109 -15.54 -1.43 -10.55
N ALA A 110 -16.61 -1.12 -11.29
CA ALA A 110 -17.98 -1.08 -10.78
C ALA A 110 -18.62 -2.48 -10.71
N GLN A 111 -18.18 -3.42 -11.55
CA GLN A 111 -18.62 -4.81 -11.58
C GLN A 111 -17.83 -5.73 -10.63
N LEU A 112 -16.61 -5.34 -10.25
CA LEU A 112 -15.88 -6.01 -9.17
C LEU A 112 -16.77 -6.04 -7.93
N ASP A 113 -17.10 -7.26 -7.51
CA ASP A 113 -18.06 -7.51 -6.45
C ASP A 113 -17.68 -6.75 -5.16
N MET A 114 -18.68 -6.51 -4.31
CA MET A 114 -18.47 -6.04 -2.94
C MET A 114 -17.48 -6.92 -2.17
N GLU A 115 -17.30 -8.19 -2.58
CA GLU A 115 -16.26 -9.06 -2.04
C GLU A 115 -14.84 -8.62 -2.38
N ALA A 116 -14.61 -8.05 -3.58
CA ALA A 116 -13.29 -7.57 -4.00
C ALA A 116 -12.96 -6.18 -3.42
N ARG A 117 -13.95 -5.29 -3.32
CA ARG A 117 -13.77 -3.91 -2.79
C ARG A 117 -14.08 -3.74 -1.31
N GLY A 118 -14.58 -4.79 -0.66
CA GLY A 118 -15.06 -4.76 0.71
C GLY A 118 -16.37 -3.98 0.86
N GLN A 119 -16.96 -4.08 2.05
CA GLN A 119 -18.19 -3.38 2.41
C GLN A 119 -18.04 -1.85 2.43
N SER A 120 -16.82 -1.34 2.61
CA SER A 120 -16.46 0.08 2.52
C SER A 120 -16.39 0.60 1.08
N GLY A 121 -16.20 -0.29 0.10
CA GLY A 121 -15.82 0.07 -1.28
C GLY A 121 -14.40 0.61 -1.43
N ALA A 122 -13.62 0.67 -0.34
CA ALA A 122 -12.33 1.34 -0.28
C ALA A 122 -11.12 0.40 -0.35
N LEU A 123 -11.31 -0.93 -0.34
CA LEU A 123 -10.21 -1.87 -0.56
C LEU A 123 -9.66 -1.71 -1.97
N GLN A 124 -8.33 -1.74 -2.08
CA GLN A 124 -7.59 -1.60 -3.33
C GLN A 124 -6.81 -2.86 -3.68
N VAL A 125 -6.93 -3.91 -2.87
CA VAL A 125 -6.15 -5.14 -3.03
C VAL A 125 -7.01 -6.38 -2.91
N HIS A 126 -6.71 -7.37 -3.75
CA HIS A 126 -7.21 -8.73 -3.60
C HIS A 126 -6.06 -9.65 -3.20
N ILE A 127 -6.16 -10.30 -2.04
CA ILE A 127 -5.07 -11.09 -1.47
C ILE A 127 -5.38 -12.56 -1.69
N LEU A 128 -4.56 -13.23 -2.49
CA LEU A 128 -4.67 -14.64 -2.82
C LEU A 128 -3.82 -15.48 -1.88
N ASP A 129 -4.44 -16.53 -1.34
CA ASP A 129 -3.72 -17.59 -0.66
C ASP A 129 -2.73 -18.28 -1.63
N PRO A 130 -1.66 -18.92 -1.11
CA PRO A 130 -0.71 -19.61 -1.98
C PRO A 130 -1.37 -20.72 -2.80
N GLY A 131 -1.29 -20.59 -4.14
CA GLY A 131 -1.91 -21.52 -5.09
C GLY A 131 -3.38 -21.26 -5.39
N GLU A 132 -3.97 -20.22 -4.79
CA GLU A 132 -5.30 -19.74 -5.17
C GLU A 132 -5.24 -18.99 -6.50
N THR A 133 -6.34 -19.08 -7.25
CA THR A 133 -6.51 -18.43 -8.53
C THR A 133 -7.54 -17.31 -8.39
N LEU A 134 -7.27 -16.18 -9.02
CA LEU A 134 -8.24 -15.10 -9.10
C LEU A 134 -9.20 -15.34 -10.26
N GLU A 135 -10.47 -15.54 -9.95
CA GLU A 135 -11.55 -15.46 -10.92
C GLU A 135 -11.95 -13.99 -11.08
N LEU A 136 -11.38 -13.34 -12.09
CA LEU A 136 -11.77 -12.00 -12.48
C LEU A 136 -13.03 -12.04 -13.35
N PRO A 137 -13.98 -11.10 -13.19
CA PRO A 137 -15.16 -11.06 -14.04
C PRO A 137 -14.73 -10.99 -15.51
N ALA A 138 -15.37 -11.81 -16.34
CA ALA A 138 -15.08 -11.81 -17.76
C ALA A 138 -15.34 -10.41 -18.32
N THR A 139 -14.39 -9.90 -19.09
CA THR A 139 -14.49 -8.63 -19.84
C THR A 139 -15.72 -8.60 -20.75
N GLU A 140 -16.26 -9.75 -21.14
CA GLU A 140 -17.49 -9.89 -21.94
C GLU A 140 -18.69 -9.12 -21.36
N GLU A 141 -18.82 -9.02 -20.03
CA GLU A 141 -19.91 -8.26 -19.38
C GLU A 141 -19.58 -6.77 -19.17
N ALA A 142 -18.30 -6.39 -19.23
CA ALA A 142 -17.82 -5.02 -19.02
C ALA A 142 -17.66 -4.23 -20.34
N VAL A 143 -17.80 -4.90 -21.48
CA VAL A 143 -17.47 -4.35 -22.80
C VAL A 143 -18.76 -4.00 -23.56
N PRO A 144 -18.95 -2.75 -24.02
CA PRO A 144 -20.10 -2.36 -24.82
C PRO A 144 -20.23 -3.16 -26.12
N GLU A 145 -21.46 -3.37 -26.59
CA GLU A 145 -21.77 -4.08 -27.84
C GLU A 145 -20.94 -3.52 -29.02
N GLY A 146 -20.14 -4.38 -29.68
CA GLY A 146 -19.32 -4.02 -30.86
C GLY A 146 -17.84 -3.73 -30.60
N VAL A 147 -17.35 -3.92 -29.38
CA VAL A 147 -15.93 -3.80 -29.01
C VAL A 147 -15.30 -5.21 -28.90
N PRO A 148 -14.07 -5.46 -29.42
CA PRO A 148 -13.44 -6.78 -29.38
C PRO A 148 -13.24 -7.28 -27.94
N GLU A 149 -13.29 -8.61 -27.76
CA GLU A 149 -12.96 -9.28 -26.48
C GLU A 149 -11.60 -8.78 -25.95
N GLY A 150 -11.57 -8.42 -24.67
CA GLY A 150 -10.35 -8.05 -23.96
C GLY A 150 -9.90 -9.16 -23.03
N GLU A 151 -8.62 -9.27 -22.73
CA GLU A 151 -8.08 -10.19 -21.72
C GLU A 151 -7.66 -9.42 -20.46
N VAL A 152 -7.83 -10.03 -19.29
CA VAL A 152 -7.33 -9.48 -18.04
C VAL A 152 -5.97 -10.09 -17.71
N LEU A 153 -4.95 -9.24 -17.56
CA LEU A 153 -3.56 -9.63 -17.37
C LEU A 153 -2.99 -9.07 -16.06
N VAL A 154 -2.13 -9.88 -15.45
CA VAL A 154 -1.14 -9.62 -14.41
C VAL A 154 0.10 -8.86 -14.85
N GLN A 155 0.42 -7.61 -14.47
CA GLN A 155 1.75 -7.06 -14.83
C GLN A 155 2.87 -7.61 -13.91
N THR A 156 3.84 -8.32 -14.49
CA THR A 156 5.07 -8.76 -13.80
C THR A 156 6.30 -7.97 -14.27
N PRO A 157 7.40 -7.91 -13.49
CA PRO A 157 8.68 -7.40 -13.99
C PRO A 157 9.22 -8.13 -15.23
N GLY A 158 8.71 -9.35 -15.53
CA GLY A 158 9.05 -10.14 -16.70
C GLY A 158 8.05 -10.02 -17.87
N GLY A 159 7.01 -9.18 -17.76
CA GLY A 159 5.94 -9.02 -18.75
C GLY A 159 4.54 -9.34 -18.21
N PRO A 160 3.49 -9.26 -19.04
CA PRO A 160 2.16 -9.69 -18.65
C PRO A 160 2.11 -11.19 -18.36
N ALA A 161 1.37 -11.60 -17.34
CA ALA A 161 1.11 -12.99 -16.97
C ALA A 161 -0.36 -13.19 -16.59
N SER A 162 -0.86 -14.42 -16.62
CA SER A 162 -2.17 -14.71 -16.04
C SER A 162 -2.12 -14.63 -14.50
N PRO A 163 -3.19 -14.20 -13.81
CA PRO A 163 -3.29 -14.29 -12.35
C PRO A 163 -2.94 -15.68 -11.77
N THR A 164 -3.17 -16.74 -12.54
CA THR A 164 -2.87 -18.15 -12.18
C THR A 164 -1.39 -18.51 -12.12
N GLU A 165 -0.54 -17.81 -12.87
CA GLU A 165 0.90 -18.09 -12.97
C GLU A 165 1.74 -17.15 -12.10
N ALA A 166 1.08 -16.22 -11.42
CA ALA A 166 1.74 -15.22 -10.61
C ALA A 166 2.52 -15.87 -9.46
N ARG A 167 3.84 -15.62 -9.44
CA ARG A 167 4.72 -15.93 -8.31
C ARG A 167 4.25 -15.14 -7.08
N PRO A 168 4.78 -15.36 -5.86
CA PRO A 168 4.52 -14.42 -4.76
C PRO A 168 4.95 -12.99 -5.10
N GLY A 169 4.12 -12.00 -4.81
CA GLY A 169 4.38 -10.60 -5.17
C GLY A 169 3.13 -9.70 -5.15
N ILE A 170 3.32 -8.44 -5.57
CA ILE A 170 2.25 -7.45 -5.71
C ILE A 170 2.06 -7.12 -7.20
N TRP A 171 0.81 -7.31 -7.60
CA TRP A 171 0.22 -7.40 -8.93
C TRP A 171 -0.51 -6.17 -9.45
N ASN A 172 -0.05 -5.42 -10.44
CA ASN A 172 -0.96 -4.47 -11.10
C ASN A 172 -1.87 -5.20 -12.09
N VAL A 173 -3.18 -4.94 -12.03
CA VAL A 173 -4.14 -5.52 -12.97
C VAL A 173 -4.17 -4.68 -14.25
N LEU A 174 -4.03 -5.35 -15.38
CA LEU A 174 -4.06 -4.77 -16.72
C LEU A 174 -5.26 -5.32 -17.49
N LEU A 175 -5.92 -4.46 -18.23
CA LEU A 175 -6.89 -4.82 -19.27
C LEU A 175 -6.21 -4.70 -20.61
N SER A 176 -6.23 -5.76 -21.42
CA SER A 176 -5.70 -5.77 -22.77
C SER A 176 -6.82 -5.91 -23.79
N MET A 177 -6.78 -5.10 -24.85
CA MET A 177 -7.71 -5.16 -25.97
C MET A 177 -6.91 -4.99 -27.28
N GLY A 178 -6.77 -6.07 -28.04
CA GLY A 178 -5.86 -6.11 -29.19
C GLY A 178 -4.42 -5.81 -28.78
N ASN A 179 -3.84 -4.73 -29.32
CA ASN A 179 -2.47 -4.29 -29.01
C ASN A 179 -2.41 -3.19 -27.92
N ALA A 180 -3.55 -2.81 -27.35
CA ALA A 180 -3.64 -1.77 -26.34
C ALA A 180 -3.79 -2.41 -24.94
N THR A 181 -3.13 -1.82 -23.94
CA THR A 181 -3.17 -2.31 -22.56
C THR A 181 -3.31 -1.13 -21.61
N ARG A 182 -4.21 -1.25 -20.62
CA ARG A 182 -4.51 -0.22 -19.63
C ARG A 182 -4.46 -0.80 -18.23
N GLU A 183 -3.84 -0.09 -17.30
CA GLU A 183 -3.89 -0.47 -15.89
C GLU A 183 -5.27 -0.16 -15.30
N VAL A 184 -5.78 -1.09 -14.49
CA VAL A 184 -6.99 -0.89 -13.71
C VAL A 184 -6.61 -0.08 -12.46
N PRO A 185 -7.10 1.16 -12.33
CA PRO A 185 -6.67 2.03 -11.24
C PRO A 185 -7.16 1.52 -9.90
N ASN A 186 -6.31 1.63 -8.88
CA ASN A 186 -6.61 1.27 -7.48
C ASN A 186 -7.01 -0.21 -7.29
N LEU A 187 -6.46 -1.11 -8.11
CA LEU A 187 -6.61 -2.54 -7.94
C LEU A 187 -5.25 -3.23 -8.08
N SER A 188 -4.83 -3.90 -7.01
CA SER A 188 -3.68 -4.78 -7.05
C SER A 188 -4.02 -6.19 -6.56
N VAL A 189 -3.41 -7.19 -7.16
CA VAL A 189 -3.50 -8.59 -6.72
C VAL A 189 -2.26 -8.90 -5.89
N ILE A 190 -2.41 -9.43 -4.70
CA ILE A 190 -1.28 -9.83 -3.86
C ILE A 190 -1.27 -11.34 -3.74
N THR A 191 -0.21 -11.97 -4.24
CA THR A 191 0.01 -13.41 -4.09
C THR A 191 0.98 -13.66 -2.94
N GLN A 192 0.56 -14.49 -1.99
CA GLN A 192 1.34 -14.72 -0.78
C GLN A 192 2.50 -15.69 -0.99
N VAL A 193 3.58 -15.46 -0.23
CA VAL A 193 4.64 -16.44 0.00
C VAL A 193 4.08 -17.55 0.90
N PRO A 194 4.14 -18.83 0.47
CA PRO A 194 3.57 -19.91 1.25
C PRO A 194 4.30 -20.11 2.58
N MET A 195 3.54 -20.42 3.63
CA MET A 195 4.08 -20.68 4.96
C MET A 195 5.04 -21.88 4.96
N SER A 196 4.93 -22.76 3.97
CA SER A 196 5.86 -23.87 3.72
C SER A 196 7.29 -23.43 3.39
N GLN A 197 7.56 -22.13 3.13
CA GLN A 197 8.91 -21.60 3.03
C GLN A 197 9.56 -21.31 4.40
N LYS A 198 8.78 -21.26 5.48
CA LYS A 198 9.30 -21.01 6.82
C LYS A 198 10.20 -22.17 7.26
N ARG A 199 11.43 -21.84 7.68
CA ARG A 199 12.43 -22.78 8.21
C ARG A 199 12.91 -22.27 9.56
N SER A 200 12.82 -23.10 10.59
CA SER A 200 13.28 -22.77 11.96
C SER A 200 12.76 -21.41 12.47
N GLY A 201 11.50 -21.11 12.19
CA GLY A 201 10.83 -19.86 12.61
C GLY A 201 11.18 -18.62 11.77
N ARG A 202 11.83 -18.76 10.61
CA ARG A 202 12.20 -17.64 9.73
C ARG A 202 11.82 -17.90 8.28
N ILE A 203 11.60 -16.85 7.50
CA ILE A 203 11.66 -16.88 6.03
C ILE A 203 12.83 -15.99 5.64
N GLY A 204 13.82 -16.56 4.95
CA GLY A 204 15.14 -15.92 4.78
C GLY A 204 15.71 -15.48 6.13
N ASN A 205 16.11 -14.22 6.22
CA ASN A 205 16.66 -13.65 7.46
C ASN A 205 15.59 -13.07 8.41
N PHE A 206 14.33 -12.98 8.01
CA PHE A 206 13.28 -12.36 8.82
C PHE A 206 12.75 -13.34 9.87
N MET A 207 12.89 -13.02 11.16
CA MET A 207 12.40 -13.84 12.27
C MET A 207 10.90 -13.67 12.45
N ILE A 208 10.16 -14.75 12.28
CA ILE A 208 8.71 -14.79 12.45
C ILE A 208 8.36 -15.46 13.79
N GLY A 209 9.05 -16.54 14.14
CA GLY A 209 8.70 -17.41 15.26
C GLY A 209 7.69 -18.49 14.86
N SER A 210 6.92 -18.96 15.83
CA SER A 210 5.92 -19.99 15.63
C SER A 210 4.58 -19.56 16.22
N TRP A 211 3.51 -19.71 15.44
CA TRP A 211 2.16 -19.59 15.97
C TRP A 211 1.88 -20.72 16.98
N PRO A 212 1.02 -20.50 17.97
CA PRO A 212 0.70 -21.53 18.98
C PRO A 212 0.23 -22.87 18.37
N ALA A 213 -0.54 -22.80 17.28
CA ALA A 213 -1.04 -23.98 16.56
C ALA A 213 0.06 -24.77 15.82
N GLU A 214 1.27 -24.22 15.63
CA GLU A 214 2.38 -24.95 14.98
C GLU A 214 3.13 -25.88 15.94
N THR A 215 3.12 -25.58 17.24
CA THR A 215 3.91 -26.29 18.25
C THR A 215 3.06 -27.15 19.19
N GLY A 216 1.73 -27.13 19.03
CA GLY A 216 0.78 -27.82 19.90
C GLY A 216 -0.39 -28.43 19.14
N ARG A 217 -1.43 -28.86 19.87
CA ARG A 217 -2.69 -29.26 19.24
C ARG A 217 -3.33 -28.05 18.56
N ALA A 218 -3.91 -28.26 17.39
CA ALA A 218 -4.71 -27.24 16.72
C ALA A 218 -5.73 -26.66 17.69
N HIS A 219 -5.84 -25.34 17.72
CA HIS A 219 -6.82 -24.67 18.56
C HIS A 219 -8.23 -25.03 18.05
N ALA A 220 -9.16 -25.31 18.95
CA ALA A 220 -10.52 -25.74 18.57
C ALA A 220 -11.26 -24.69 17.72
N ASN A 221 -10.98 -23.40 17.97
CA ASN A 221 -11.51 -22.31 17.17
C ASN A 221 -10.58 -22.01 15.96
N PRO A 222 -11.07 -22.12 14.71
CA PRO A 222 -10.28 -21.96 13.49
C PRO A 222 -9.71 -20.55 13.29
N ILE A 223 -10.24 -19.52 13.98
CA ILE A 223 -9.68 -18.17 13.88
C ILE A 223 -8.22 -18.09 14.36
N TYR A 224 -7.74 -19.09 15.10
CA TYR A 224 -6.37 -19.19 15.60
C TYR A 224 -5.50 -20.19 14.80
N ALA A 225 -5.97 -20.60 13.62
CA ALA A 225 -5.19 -21.41 12.70
C ALA A 225 -3.94 -20.67 12.20
N THR A 226 -2.90 -21.42 11.87
CA THR A 226 -1.68 -20.87 11.26
C THR A 226 -2.03 -20.27 9.89
N PRO A 227 -1.60 -19.04 9.57
CA PRO A 227 -1.81 -18.44 8.25
C PRO A 227 -1.22 -19.31 7.13
N LYS A 228 -1.93 -19.40 6.00
CA LYS A 228 -1.50 -20.22 4.85
C LYS A 228 -0.27 -19.63 4.14
N GLY A 229 -0.17 -18.31 4.10
CA GLY A 229 0.95 -17.57 3.55
C GLY A 229 1.16 -16.22 4.21
N MET A 230 2.13 -15.48 3.68
CA MET A 230 2.48 -14.13 4.11
C MET A 230 2.79 -13.26 2.90
N ILE A 231 2.49 -11.97 3.00
CA ILE A 231 2.83 -10.99 1.97
C ILE A 231 4.29 -10.59 2.14
N GLU A 232 5.09 -10.70 1.08
CA GLU A 232 6.46 -10.20 1.06
C GLU A 232 6.46 -8.67 0.95
N VAL A 233 7.12 -8.02 1.91
CA VAL A 233 7.26 -6.57 1.97
C VAL A 233 8.73 -6.20 1.73
N THR A 234 8.99 -5.55 0.62
CA THR A 234 10.29 -5.02 0.23
C THR A 234 10.36 -3.52 0.48
N ARG A 235 11.53 -2.92 0.28
CA ARG A 235 11.68 -1.46 0.45
C ARG A 235 10.90 -0.69 -0.61
N GLU A 236 10.76 -1.30 -1.78
CA GLU A 236 10.13 -0.76 -2.98
C GLU A 236 8.60 -0.83 -2.87
N ASN A 237 8.07 -1.92 -2.30
CA ASN A 237 6.61 -2.16 -2.28
C ASN A 237 5.91 -1.77 -0.95
N GLN A 238 6.64 -1.44 0.12
CA GLN A 238 6.04 -1.16 1.43
C GLN A 238 5.01 -0.01 1.44
N ASN A 239 5.05 0.88 0.44
CA ASN A 239 4.13 2.02 0.34
C ASN A 239 2.88 1.70 -0.49
N THR A 240 2.70 0.45 -0.91
CA THR A 240 1.49 0.00 -1.63
C THR A 240 0.26 0.27 -0.77
N TYR A 241 -0.74 0.95 -1.33
CA TYR A 241 -2.02 1.17 -0.67
C TYR A 241 -2.82 -0.13 -0.67
N LEU A 242 -3.31 -0.51 0.52
CA LEU A 242 -4.26 -1.61 0.69
C LEU A 242 -5.70 -1.10 0.66
N SER A 243 -5.89 0.17 1.04
CA SER A 243 -7.12 0.94 0.95
C SER A 243 -6.80 2.44 0.89
N LYS A 244 -7.81 3.31 0.93
CA LYS A 244 -7.64 4.77 0.89
C LYS A 244 -6.68 5.29 1.98
N HIS A 245 -6.76 4.77 3.20
CA HIS A 245 -6.00 5.29 4.35
C HIS A 245 -4.93 4.34 4.88
N ILE A 246 -4.89 3.09 4.39
CA ILE A 246 -3.98 2.06 4.92
C ILE A 246 -3.01 1.57 3.83
N GLN A 247 -1.74 1.50 4.17
CA GLN A 247 -0.64 1.00 3.35
C GLN A 247 -0.05 -0.29 3.92
N LEU A 248 0.68 -1.03 3.08
CA LEU A 248 1.33 -2.27 3.48
C LEU A 248 2.32 -2.08 4.64
N ARG A 249 3.00 -0.93 4.71
CA ARG A 249 3.91 -0.57 5.80
C ARG A 249 3.24 -0.49 7.17
N ASP A 250 1.93 -0.23 7.23
CA ASP A 250 1.19 -0.13 8.49
C ASP A 250 1.07 -1.48 9.20
N PHE A 251 1.29 -2.57 8.45
CA PHE A 251 1.37 -3.94 8.98
C PHE A 251 2.79 -4.38 9.32
N ILE A 252 3.83 -3.58 9.06
CA ILE A 252 5.21 -3.98 9.35
C ILE A 252 5.42 -4.10 10.87
N THR A 253 5.82 -5.30 11.30
CA THR A 253 6.18 -5.54 12.69
C THR A 253 7.49 -4.84 13.06
N LYS A 254 7.51 -4.21 14.24
CA LYS A 254 8.69 -3.57 14.85
C LYS A 254 9.76 -4.60 15.26
N GLY A 255 10.98 -4.14 15.54
CA GLY A 255 12.03 -4.91 16.20
C GLY A 255 12.99 -5.67 15.27
N GLN A 256 12.97 -5.39 13.96
CA GLN A 256 13.88 -5.99 12.97
C GLN A 256 14.16 -5.00 11.82
N GLU A 257 14.56 -3.76 12.13
CA GLU A 257 14.35 -2.65 11.19
C GLU A 257 15.24 -2.72 9.96
N ASN A 258 16.44 -3.29 10.14
CA ASN A 258 17.44 -3.47 9.09
C ASN A 258 17.29 -4.80 8.31
N VAL A 259 16.32 -5.65 8.65
CA VAL A 259 16.10 -6.93 7.98
C VAL A 259 15.05 -6.78 6.88
N TRP A 260 15.43 -7.15 5.66
CA TRP A 260 14.60 -7.13 4.45
C TRP A 260 14.86 -8.37 3.59
N PRO A 261 13.86 -8.86 2.81
CA PRO A 261 12.46 -8.45 2.87
C PRO A 261 11.81 -8.83 4.22
N LYS A 262 10.67 -8.21 4.51
CA LYS A 262 9.82 -8.54 5.66
C LYS A 262 8.61 -9.35 5.18
N TYR A 263 7.91 -9.97 6.11
CA TYR A 263 6.73 -10.77 5.79
C TYR A 263 5.60 -10.44 6.76
N VAL A 264 4.42 -10.13 6.23
CA VAL A 264 3.25 -9.73 7.02
C VAL A 264 2.04 -10.61 6.71
N VAL A 265 1.18 -10.79 7.71
CA VAL A 265 -0.14 -11.39 7.51
C VAL A 265 -1.16 -10.26 7.55
N VAL A 266 -2.01 -10.20 6.54
CA VAL A 266 -3.05 -9.17 6.40
C VAL A 266 -4.37 -9.87 6.13
N ASN A 267 -5.38 -9.56 6.94
CA ASN A 267 -6.76 -9.94 6.66
C ASN A 267 -7.52 -8.70 6.15
N PRO A 268 -7.97 -8.67 4.89
CA PRO A 268 -8.66 -7.51 4.32
C PRO A 268 -9.86 -7.01 5.13
N ARG A 269 -10.52 -7.89 5.90
CA ARG A 269 -11.71 -7.53 6.71
C ARG A 269 -11.42 -6.46 7.76
N VAL A 270 -10.22 -6.43 8.35
CA VAL A 270 -9.89 -5.39 9.35
C VAL A 270 -9.68 -4.03 8.69
N ILE A 271 -9.10 -4.04 7.48
CA ILE A 271 -8.90 -2.83 6.66
C ILE A 271 -10.26 -2.26 6.27
N ASP A 272 -11.14 -3.13 5.74
CA ASP A 272 -12.50 -2.77 5.35
C ASP A 272 -13.31 -2.19 6.52
N LYS A 273 -13.22 -2.81 7.69
CA LYS A 273 -13.84 -2.29 8.91
C LYS A 273 -13.30 -0.92 9.30
N ILE A 274 -12.00 -0.68 9.20
CA ILE A 274 -11.40 0.61 9.56
C ILE A 274 -11.86 1.70 8.59
N GLU A 275 -11.92 1.42 7.30
CA GLU A 275 -12.47 2.36 6.32
C GLU A 275 -13.96 2.70 6.60
N LEU A 276 -14.77 1.71 6.99
CA LEU A 276 -16.14 1.96 7.45
C LEU A 276 -16.20 2.79 8.74
N VAL A 277 -15.25 2.59 9.67
CA VAL A 277 -15.15 3.39 10.90
C VAL A 277 -14.80 4.83 10.58
N ILE A 278 -13.91 5.05 9.61
CA ILE A 278 -13.57 6.39 9.11
C ILE A 278 -14.82 7.06 8.52
N GLN A 279 -15.56 6.37 7.64
CA GLN A 279 -16.81 6.89 7.07
C GLN A 279 -17.84 7.22 8.16
N GLU A 280 -17.99 6.37 9.18
CA GLU A 280 -18.91 6.63 10.28
C GLU A 280 -18.46 7.79 11.17
N LEU A 281 -17.14 7.97 11.39
CA LEU A 281 -16.59 9.14 12.08
C LEU A 281 -16.92 10.43 11.33
N GLU A 282 -16.75 10.44 10.00
CA GLU A 282 -17.12 11.58 9.16
C GLU A 282 -18.62 11.89 9.27
N LEU A 283 -19.48 10.87 9.25
CA LEU A 283 -20.94 11.02 9.46
C LEU A 283 -21.29 11.53 10.87
N MET A 284 -20.49 11.19 11.87
CA MET A 284 -20.62 11.68 13.24
C MET A 284 -20.12 13.13 13.40
N GLY A 285 -19.56 13.75 12.36
CA GLY A 285 -19.04 15.11 12.38
C GLY A 285 -17.56 15.22 12.76
N HIS A 286 -16.82 14.10 12.74
CA HIS A 286 -15.38 14.04 13.02
C HIS A 286 -14.62 13.76 11.71
N PRO A 287 -14.08 14.78 11.03
CA PRO A 287 -13.38 14.57 9.76
C PRO A 287 -12.09 13.78 9.95
N VAL A 288 -11.84 12.82 9.06
CA VAL A 288 -10.63 11.99 9.09
C VAL A 288 -9.97 12.03 7.71
N THR A 289 -8.84 12.73 7.65
CA THR A 289 -7.97 12.83 6.48
C THR A 289 -6.77 11.88 6.57
N ASN A 290 -6.39 11.47 7.79
CA ASN A 290 -5.29 10.56 8.02
C ASN A 290 -5.50 9.78 9.33
N ILE A 291 -5.00 8.55 9.33
CA ILE A 291 -4.86 7.73 10.53
C ILE A 291 -3.38 7.44 10.79
N PHE A 292 -3.03 7.28 12.05
CA PHE A 292 -1.74 6.74 12.45
C PHE A 292 -1.89 5.29 12.86
N ALA A 293 -1.31 4.38 12.08
CA ALA A 293 -1.22 2.96 12.41
C ALA A 293 -0.11 2.72 13.43
N VAL A 294 -0.46 2.59 14.70
CA VAL A 294 0.50 2.35 15.79
C VAL A 294 1.07 0.93 15.70
N SER A 295 0.25 -0.03 15.31
CA SER A 295 0.63 -1.44 15.11
C SER A 295 -0.40 -2.17 14.25
N GLY A 296 0.01 -2.74 13.12
CA GLY A 296 -0.73 -3.78 12.41
C GLY A 296 -0.25 -5.18 12.83
N PHE A 297 0.27 -5.95 11.89
CA PHE A 297 0.73 -7.32 12.14
C PHE A 297 1.91 -7.40 13.13
N ARG A 298 1.88 -8.43 13.98
CA ARG A 298 2.97 -8.77 14.90
C ARG A 298 3.42 -10.20 14.66
N THR A 299 4.68 -10.42 14.33
CA THR A 299 5.23 -11.78 14.29
C THR A 299 5.05 -12.47 15.66
N PRO A 300 4.81 -13.79 15.71
CA PRO A 300 4.76 -14.52 16.98
C PRO A 300 5.99 -14.31 17.87
N TRP A 301 7.18 -14.22 17.27
CA TRP A 301 8.42 -13.91 17.97
C TRP A 301 8.39 -12.52 18.61
N TYR A 302 7.96 -11.50 17.86
CA TYR A 302 7.85 -10.13 18.39
C TYR A 302 6.76 -10.03 19.44
N ASN A 303 5.62 -10.70 19.26
CA ASN A 303 4.53 -10.69 20.25
C ASN A 303 5.02 -11.24 21.60
N ALA A 304 5.80 -12.32 21.58
CA ALA A 304 6.31 -12.97 22.79
C ALA A 304 7.50 -12.25 23.44
N ARG A 305 8.31 -11.49 22.69
CA ARG A 305 9.63 -11.01 23.16
C ARG A 305 9.92 -9.51 22.94
N GLY A 306 9.15 -8.84 22.10
CA GLY A 306 9.45 -7.47 21.67
C GLY A 306 8.96 -6.41 22.64
N GLY A 307 9.83 -5.46 23.00
CA GLY A 307 9.48 -4.30 23.84
C GLY A 307 8.94 -4.70 25.22
N ASN A 308 7.99 -3.92 25.75
CA ASN A 308 7.23 -4.30 26.94
C ASN A 308 6.16 -5.32 26.57
N THR A 309 6.22 -6.51 27.19
CA THR A 309 5.30 -7.63 26.95
C THR A 309 4.10 -7.64 27.89
N ALA A 310 4.07 -6.76 28.91
CA ALA A 310 2.93 -6.64 29.82
C ALA A 310 1.63 -6.35 29.04
N GLY A 311 0.60 -7.15 29.29
CA GLY A 311 -0.70 -7.03 28.62
C GLY A 311 -0.80 -7.70 27.24
N ARG A 312 0.29 -8.31 26.72
CA ARG A 312 0.22 -9.03 25.43
C ARG A 312 -0.35 -10.44 25.61
N GLY A 313 -1.48 -10.70 24.96
CA GLY A 313 -2.06 -12.03 24.90
C GLY A 313 -1.24 -13.00 24.06
N GLN A 314 -1.12 -14.24 24.51
CA GLN A 314 -0.51 -15.34 23.74
C GLN A 314 -1.28 -15.64 22.44
N LEU A 315 -2.57 -15.29 22.39
CA LEU A 315 -3.45 -15.46 21.24
C LEU A 315 -3.85 -14.11 20.63
N SER A 316 -2.95 -13.12 20.68
CA SER A 316 -3.19 -11.78 20.11
C SER A 316 -3.60 -11.84 18.64
N ARG A 317 -4.68 -11.13 18.29
CA ARG A 317 -5.22 -11.04 16.92
C ARG A 317 -4.24 -10.37 15.95
N HIS A 318 -3.33 -9.52 16.43
CA HIS A 318 -2.27 -8.96 15.58
C HIS A 318 -1.39 -10.02 14.92
N MET A 319 -1.24 -11.21 15.51
CA MET A 319 -0.47 -12.29 14.90
C MET A 319 -1.20 -12.97 13.73
N TYR A 320 -2.51 -12.76 13.61
CA TYR A 320 -3.35 -13.37 12.59
C TYR A 320 -3.75 -12.37 11.50
N GLY A 321 -3.19 -11.16 11.53
CA GLY A 321 -3.36 -10.13 10.51
C GLY A 321 -4.72 -9.44 10.52
N ASP A 322 -5.59 -9.75 11.47
CA ASP A 322 -6.98 -9.28 11.53
C ASP A 322 -7.21 -8.24 12.62
N ALA A 323 -6.12 -7.61 13.11
CA ALA A 323 -6.16 -6.54 14.10
C ALA A 323 -5.20 -5.39 13.77
N MET A 324 -5.63 -4.18 14.10
CA MET A 324 -4.81 -2.98 14.06
C MET A 324 -5.06 -2.11 15.30
N ASP A 325 -4.00 -1.46 15.75
CA ASP A 325 -4.08 -0.38 16.71
C ASP A 325 -3.91 0.95 15.95
N ILE A 326 -4.93 1.81 16.01
CA ILE A 326 -4.99 3.05 15.22
C ILE A 326 -5.29 4.27 16.08
N ALA A 327 -4.90 5.45 15.59
CA ALA A 327 -5.35 6.75 16.07
C ALA A 327 -5.79 7.60 14.87
N VAL A 328 -6.78 8.48 15.06
CA VAL A 328 -7.00 9.59 14.12
C VAL A 328 -5.88 10.61 14.36
N ASP A 329 -5.14 10.96 13.32
CA ASP A 329 -3.95 11.81 13.39
C ASP A 329 -3.89 12.63 12.10
N ASN A 330 -4.71 13.66 12.01
CA ASN A 330 -4.87 14.44 10.77
C ASN A 330 -3.64 15.29 10.45
N ASP A 331 -2.93 15.79 11.46
CA ASP A 331 -1.75 16.64 11.30
C ASP A 331 -0.43 15.83 11.16
N ARG A 332 -0.51 14.50 11.30
CA ARG A 332 0.60 13.53 11.11
C ARG A 332 1.71 13.71 12.13
N ASN A 333 1.38 14.16 13.34
CA ASN A 333 2.34 14.36 14.41
C ASN A 333 2.61 13.08 15.25
N GLY A 334 1.91 11.97 14.94
CA GLY A 334 2.00 10.69 15.63
C GLY A 334 1.28 10.66 16.98
N VAL A 335 0.38 11.61 17.23
CA VAL A 335 -0.47 11.78 18.42
C VAL A 335 -1.92 11.66 17.96
N MET A 336 -2.77 11.03 18.77
CA MET A 336 -4.20 11.05 18.50
C MET A 336 -4.75 12.48 18.59
N ASP A 337 -5.61 12.86 17.65
CA ASP A 337 -6.31 14.14 17.66
C ASP A 337 -7.28 14.27 18.85
N ASP A 338 -7.51 15.50 19.32
CA ASP A 338 -8.60 15.86 20.24
C ASP A 338 -9.92 15.86 19.46
N LEU A 339 -10.53 14.68 19.36
CA LEU A 339 -11.75 14.46 18.59
C LEU A 339 -12.98 15.11 19.24
N ASN A 340 -12.95 15.32 20.55
CA ASN A 340 -14.06 15.89 21.30
C ASN A 340 -13.97 17.43 21.47
N GLY A 341 -12.81 18.02 21.22
CA GLY A 341 -12.58 19.47 21.21
C GLY A 341 -12.44 20.10 22.60
N ASP A 342 -12.13 19.32 23.66
CA ASP A 342 -11.98 19.84 25.03
C ASP A 342 -10.55 20.32 25.37
N GLY A 343 -9.66 20.32 24.39
CA GLY A 343 -8.26 20.71 24.51
C GLY A 343 -7.37 19.65 25.15
N ARG A 344 -7.85 18.41 25.31
CA ARG A 344 -7.11 17.30 25.90
C ARG A 344 -7.14 16.10 24.96
N ILE A 345 -6.04 15.37 24.94
CA ILE A 345 -5.92 14.11 24.21
C ILE A 345 -6.00 13.00 25.25
N ASP A 346 -7.15 12.35 25.37
CA ASP A 346 -7.41 11.33 26.38
C ASP A 346 -8.39 10.22 25.92
N LEU A 347 -8.90 9.43 26.89
CA LEU A 347 -9.80 8.31 26.59
C LEU A 347 -11.17 8.76 26.04
N LYS A 348 -11.57 10.02 26.20
CA LYS A 348 -12.80 10.55 25.62
C LYS A 348 -12.72 10.57 24.09
N ASP A 349 -11.57 10.89 23.53
CA ASP A 349 -11.34 10.87 22.08
C ASP A 349 -11.40 9.44 21.54
N ALA A 350 -10.70 8.53 22.22
CA ALA A 350 -10.72 7.11 21.88
C ALA A 350 -12.14 6.51 21.92
N ARG A 351 -13.00 7.00 22.82
CA ARG A 351 -14.41 6.58 22.89
C ARG A 351 -15.23 7.02 21.69
N ILE A 352 -14.91 8.15 21.04
CA ILE A 352 -15.57 8.58 19.80
C ILE A 352 -15.31 7.56 18.69
N ILE A 353 -14.06 7.15 18.50
CA ILE A 353 -13.69 6.06 17.58
C ILE A 353 -14.45 4.77 17.95
N GLY A 354 -14.53 4.44 19.23
CA GLY A 354 -15.24 3.25 19.65
C GLY A 354 -16.76 3.28 19.44
N GLN A 355 -17.38 4.46 19.50
CA GLN A 355 -18.79 4.63 19.14
C GLN A 355 -19.01 4.38 17.64
N ALA A 356 -18.10 4.86 16.79
CA ALA A 356 -18.13 4.58 15.36
C ALA A 356 -17.97 3.07 15.10
N VAL A 357 -17.01 2.39 15.76
CA VAL A 357 -16.87 0.92 15.70
C VAL A 357 -18.16 0.22 16.07
N ASP A 358 -18.81 0.60 17.17
CA ASP A 358 -20.05 -0.02 17.61
C ASP A 358 -21.23 0.21 16.65
N ARG A 359 -21.24 1.31 15.89
CA ARG A 359 -22.24 1.57 14.84
C ARG A 359 -21.95 0.75 13.58
N VAL A 360 -20.68 0.68 13.18
CA VAL A 360 -20.23 -0.17 12.06
C VAL A 360 -20.56 -1.64 12.34
N GLU A 361 -20.23 -2.18 13.52
CA GLU A 361 -20.52 -3.58 13.85
C GLU A 361 -22.02 -3.89 13.89
N ARG A 362 -22.88 -2.90 14.19
CA ARG A 362 -24.35 -3.06 14.12
C ARG A 362 -24.84 -3.16 12.68
N LYS A 363 -24.25 -2.38 11.77
CA LYS A 363 -24.59 -2.38 10.34
C LYS A 363 -23.96 -3.56 9.57
N TYR A 364 -22.77 -4.00 10.00
CA TYR A 364 -21.99 -5.06 9.39
C TYR A 364 -21.60 -6.13 10.43
N PRO A 365 -22.55 -7.01 10.85
CA PRO A 365 -22.31 -7.99 11.91
C PRO A 365 -21.20 -9.00 11.59
N ASN A 366 -20.93 -9.24 10.31
CA ASN A 366 -19.82 -10.07 9.84
C ASN A 366 -18.44 -9.49 10.22
N LEU A 367 -18.32 -8.17 10.41
CA LEU A 367 -17.06 -7.50 10.79
C LEU A 367 -16.88 -7.37 12.32
N VAL A 368 -17.73 -8.01 13.13
CA VAL A 368 -17.64 -7.92 14.59
C VAL A 368 -16.30 -8.44 15.13
N GLY A 369 -15.75 -7.76 16.13
CA GLY A 369 -14.54 -8.21 16.78
C GLY A 369 -14.25 -7.55 18.13
N GLY A 370 -12.99 -7.62 18.52
CA GLY A 370 -12.47 -6.96 19.71
C GLY A 370 -12.24 -5.47 19.51
N MET A 371 -12.39 -4.72 20.60
CA MET A 371 -12.03 -3.32 20.68
C MET A 371 -11.52 -2.97 22.08
N HIS A 372 -10.51 -2.11 22.15
CA HIS A 372 -9.98 -1.59 23.40
C HIS A 372 -9.42 -0.19 23.27
N TYR A 373 -9.55 0.59 24.33
CA TYR A 373 -9.03 1.94 24.42
C TYR A 373 -7.71 1.94 25.17
N TYR A 374 -6.66 2.43 24.51
CA TYR A 374 -5.38 2.64 25.15
C TYR A 374 -5.20 4.14 25.44
N PRO A 375 -5.10 4.55 26.72
CA PRO A 375 -4.84 5.96 27.06
C PRO A 375 -3.44 6.36 26.56
N PRO A 376 -3.18 7.65 26.31
CA PRO A 376 -1.82 8.11 26.07
C PRO A 376 -0.87 7.71 27.21
N THR A 377 0.26 7.12 26.87
CA THR A 377 1.35 6.76 27.78
C THR A 377 2.67 7.30 27.24
N GLY A 378 3.77 7.14 27.99
CA GLY A 378 5.10 7.43 27.45
C GLY A 378 5.50 6.57 26.24
N GLY A 379 4.82 5.45 25.99
CA GLY A 379 5.15 4.51 24.89
C GLY A 379 4.24 4.62 23.66
N HIS A 380 3.07 5.25 23.78
CA HIS A 380 2.13 5.48 22.68
C HIS A 380 1.21 6.66 23.00
N ARG A 381 0.78 7.42 22.00
CA ARG A 381 0.12 8.71 22.19
C ARG A 381 -1.41 8.66 22.06
N GLY A 382 -2.00 7.61 22.64
CA GLY A 382 -3.43 7.28 22.54
C GLY A 382 -3.71 6.44 21.29
N MET A 383 -4.55 5.41 21.41
CA MET A 383 -4.99 4.59 20.28
C MET A 383 -6.21 3.73 20.63
N VAL A 384 -6.84 3.18 19.59
CA VAL A 384 -7.90 2.20 19.69
C VAL A 384 -7.46 0.92 18.99
N HIS A 385 -7.55 -0.19 19.71
CA HIS A 385 -7.45 -1.53 19.13
C HIS A 385 -8.75 -1.86 18.41
N ILE A 386 -8.64 -2.38 17.19
CA ILE A 386 -9.78 -2.88 16.41
C ILE A 386 -9.37 -4.20 15.76
N ASP A 387 -10.22 -5.21 15.87
CA ASP A 387 -10.05 -6.46 15.12
C ASP A 387 -11.38 -7.01 14.58
N THR A 388 -11.28 -8.13 13.84
CA THR A 388 -12.39 -8.82 13.19
C THR A 388 -12.48 -10.31 13.59
N ARG A 389 -12.21 -10.63 14.86
CA ARG A 389 -12.17 -12.01 15.38
C ARG A 389 -13.49 -12.79 15.31
N GLY A 390 -14.59 -12.18 14.87
CA GLY A 390 -15.89 -12.82 14.68
C GLY A 390 -16.77 -12.88 15.93
N TYR A 391 -16.35 -12.29 17.05
CA TYR A 391 -17.19 -12.11 18.24
C TYR A 391 -16.81 -10.83 18.97
N ARG A 392 -17.82 -10.21 19.61
CA ARG A 392 -17.64 -8.97 20.35
C ARG A 392 -16.78 -9.20 21.58
N SER A 393 -15.74 -8.39 21.73
CA SER A 393 -14.91 -8.36 22.93
C SER A 393 -14.54 -6.93 23.27
N ARG A 394 -14.66 -6.54 24.54
CA ARG A 394 -14.35 -5.19 25.03
C ARG A 394 -13.54 -5.35 26.30
N TRP A 395 -12.42 -4.64 26.40
CA TRP A 395 -11.61 -4.58 27.62
C TRP A 395 -11.18 -3.15 27.88
#